data_AF-A0A2R6FD02-F1
#
_entry.id   AF-A0A2R6FD02-F1
#
_cell.length_a   1.000
_cell.length_b   1.000
_cell.length_c   1.000
_cell.angle_alpha   90.00
_cell.angle_beta   90.00
_cell.angle_gamma   90.00
#
_symmetry.space_group_name_H-M   'P 1'
#
loop_
_entity.id
_entity.type
_entity.pdbx_description
1 polymer ?
#
loop_
_entity_poly.entity_id
_entity_poly.type
_entity_poly.pdbx_seq_one_letter_code
_entity_poly.pdbx_strand_id
1 'polypeptide(L)'
;MAKPLRFRYSPEAWSGERVHREIYQPLQGNLGAQSVTPRFDTVGGWETHRFEMDNGDLALFARRDEEGYWMGNTETPRSLWRTEKFSWPDVPYPVARWAQRELLDTLQEEDPWLADFPHVSWFFLPVFMSKDGRRSTRAFFREHAAGFPDAGWEEATQFVEDFLHAGAIDAYRHTMAGKLGAAEQVDRVRMSAAISEFVAGKILVEAGYGITPEIEVSTGHSLDYRAERGTTSVLVEVTRPQIPRRRAAAGPVAAIRDTAETKTSGQLAAHGGGAVLFVDCSSFTREDWAPVREARPDMHHRPAVVYRARPGGHVEGYRKGTVELDLDGAIDFFD
;
A
#
# COMPACT_ATOMS: atom_id res chain seq x y z
N MET A 1 -15.68 4.72 5.31
CA MET A 1 -14.25 4.58 4.98
C MET A 1 -14.13 3.63 3.81
N ALA A 2 -13.62 4.13 2.68
CA ALA A 2 -13.33 3.33 1.51
C ALA A 2 -12.37 2.18 1.85
N LYS A 3 -12.59 1.00 1.27
CA LYS A 3 -11.80 -0.20 1.55
C LYS A 3 -11.21 -0.73 0.25
N PRO A 4 -10.04 -1.39 0.30
CA PRO A 4 -9.49 -2.06 -0.87
C PRO A 4 -10.51 -3.01 -1.52
N LEU A 5 -10.37 -3.24 -2.83
CA LEU A 5 -11.15 -4.24 -3.54
C LEU A 5 -11.06 -5.58 -2.84
N ARG A 6 -12.22 -6.22 -2.71
CA ARG A 6 -12.41 -7.54 -2.13
C ARG A 6 -13.51 -8.26 -2.87
N PHE A 7 -13.41 -9.58 -2.89
CA PHE A 7 -14.49 -10.41 -3.40
C PHE A 7 -15.66 -10.35 -2.43
N ARG A 8 -16.86 -10.48 -2.99
CA ARG A 8 -18.08 -10.79 -2.27
C ARG A 8 -18.52 -12.19 -2.66
N TYR A 9 -18.79 -13.02 -1.66
CA TYR A 9 -19.21 -14.40 -1.86
C TYR A 9 -20.72 -14.54 -1.75
N SER A 10 -21.32 -15.28 -2.67
CA SER A 10 -22.72 -15.68 -2.65
C SER A 10 -22.80 -17.21 -2.66
N PRO A 11 -23.25 -17.86 -1.57
CA PRO A 11 -23.44 -19.31 -1.48
C PRO A 11 -24.78 -19.73 -2.11
N GLU A 12 -25.09 -19.21 -3.29
CA GLU A 12 -26.36 -19.46 -3.96
C GLU A 12 -26.14 -19.89 -5.41
N ALA A 13 -27.12 -20.60 -5.97
CA ALA A 13 -27.12 -20.91 -7.38
C ALA A 13 -27.41 -19.66 -8.24
N TRP A 14 -26.60 -19.48 -9.27
CA TRP A 14 -26.73 -18.39 -10.24
C TRP A 14 -26.92 -18.96 -11.64
N SER A 15 -28.10 -18.74 -12.23
CA SER A 15 -28.31 -18.95 -13.67
C SER A 15 -27.90 -17.70 -14.45
N GLY A 16 -27.63 -17.84 -15.75
CA GLY A 16 -27.40 -16.69 -16.63
C GLY A 16 -28.57 -15.69 -16.62
N GLU A 17 -29.81 -16.18 -16.57
CA GLU A 17 -31.00 -15.33 -16.43
C GLU A 17 -31.00 -14.55 -15.11
N ARG A 18 -30.62 -15.20 -14.02
CA ARG A 18 -30.52 -14.55 -12.71
C ARG A 18 -29.43 -13.47 -12.70
N VAL A 19 -28.26 -13.76 -13.27
CA VAL A 19 -27.19 -12.75 -13.43
C VAL A 19 -27.70 -11.57 -14.23
N HIS A 20 -28.39 -11.82 -15.34
CA HIS A 20 -28.95 -10.75 -16.16
C HIS A 20 -29.94 -9.88 -15.37
N ARG A 21 -30.90 -10.49 -14.67
CA ARG A 21 -31.97 -9.78 -13.94
C ARG A 21 -31.49 -9.11 -12.65
N GLU A 22 -30.62 -9.76 -11.88
CA GLU A 22 -30.29 -9.35 -10.51
C GLU A 22 -28.93 -8.64 -10.39
N ILE A 23 -28.09 -8.69 -11.43
CA ILE A 23 -26.79 -7.99 -11.48
C ILE A 23 -26.79 -6.99 -12.63
N TYR A 24 -26.94 -7.46 -13.87
CA TYR A 24 -26.78 -6.60 -15.05
C TYR A 24 -27.85 -5.51 -15.16
N GLN A 25 -29.14 -5.85 -15.13
CA GLN A 25 -30.23 -4.87 -15.28
C GLN A 25 -30.16 -3.73 -14.24
N PRO A 26 -29.90 -4.00 -12.94
CA PRO A 26 -29.67 -2.93 -11.95
C PRO A 26 -28.48 -2.03 -12.29
N LEU A 27 -27.36 -2.60 -12.74
CA LEU A 27 -26.18 -1.82 -13.12
C LEU A 27 -26.43 -1.01 -14.39
N GLN A 28 -27.13 -1.59 -15.37
CA GLN A 28 -27.49 -0.91 -16.61
C GLN A 28 -28.42 0.27 -16.33
N GLY A 29 -29.49 0.05 -15.55
CA GLY A 29 -30.46 1.08 -15.23
C GLY A 29 -29.91 2.24 -14.40
N ASN A 30 -28.92 1.97 -13.55
CA ASN A 30 -28.37 2.99 -12.64
C ASN A 30 -27.08 3.65 -13.16
N LEU A 31 -26.23 2.91 -13.88
CA LEU A 31 -24.85 3.30 -14.21
C LEU A 31 -24.50 3.09 -15.69
N GLY A 32 -25.48 2.78 -16.54
CA GLY A 32 -25.27 2.59 -17.97
C GLY A 32 -24.43 1.36 -18.32
N ALA A 33 -24.35 0.37 -17.42
CA ALA A 33 -23.52 -0.81 -17.62
C ALA A 33 -23.83 -1.55 -18.93
N GLN A 34 -22.76 -1.98 -19.61
CA GLN A 34 -22.77 -2.92 -20.72
C GLN A 34 -22.24 -4.27 -20.25
N SER A 35 -22.90 -5.37 -20.66
CA SER A 35 -22.36 -6.71 -20.46
C SER A 35 -21.52 -7.06 -21.68
N VAL A 36 -20.23 -7.25 -21.45
CA VAL A 36 -19.25 -7.55 -22.50
C VAL A 36 -18.61 -8.92 -22.27
N THR A 37 -18.01 -9.47 -23.32
CA THR A 37 -17.24 -10.71 -23.21
C THR A 37 -16.00 -10.45 -22.34
N PRO A 38 -15.73 -11.27 -21.31
CA PRO A 38 -14.46 -11.22 -20.58
C PRO A 38 -13.28 -11.35 -21.54
N ARG A 39 -12.19 -10.62 -21.28
CA ARG A 39 -10.98 -10.63 -22.11
C ARG A 39 -10.18 -11.91 -21.91
N PHE A 40 -10.32 -12.53 -20.74
CA PHE A 40 -9.60 -13.73 -20.36
C PHE A 40 -10.55 -14.86 -20.00
N ASP A 41 -10.23 -16.05 -20.49
CA ASP A 41 -10.89 -17.27 -20.06
C ASP A 41 -10.52 -17.65 -18.61
N THR A 42 -11.43 -18.39 -17.99
CA THR A 42 -11.20 -19.07 -16.71
C THR A 42 -11.21 -20.59 -16.90
N VAL A 43 -10.85 -21.33 -15.85
CA VAL A 43 -10.82 -22.81 -15.83
C VAL A 43 -11.62 -23.33 -14.65
N GLY A 44 -11.98 -24.62 -14.65
CA GLY A 44 -12.61 -25.26 -13.49
C GLY A 44 -14.14 -25.11 -13.41
N GLY A 45 -14.79 -24.92 -14.56
CA GLY A 45 -16.25 -24.86 -14.68
C GLY A 45 -16.87 -23.51 -14.26
N TRP A 46 -16.05 -22.48 -14.10
CA TRP A 46 -16.50 -21.13 -13.80
C TRP A 46 -17.06 -20.45 -15.05
N GLU A 47 -18.27 -19.90 -14.96
CA GLU A 47 -18.80 -18.98 -15.96
C GLU A 47 -18.56 -17.55 -15.50
N THR A 48 -18.03 -16.72 -16.41
CA THR A 48 -17.54 -15.37 -16.09
C THR A 48 -18.31 -14.31 -16.84
N HIS A 49 -18.59 -13.21 -16.14
CA HIS A 49 -19.31 -12.06 -16.65
C HIS A 49 -18.51 -10.79 -16.36
N ARG A 50 -18.40 -9.93 -17.37
CA ARG A 50 -17.76 -8.62 -17.29
C ARG A 50 -18.79 -7.53 -17.56
N PHE A 51 -18.80 -6.51 -16.71
CA PHE A 51 -19.69 -5.38 -16.80
C PHE A 51 -18.87 -4.09 -16.78
N GLU A 52 -19.02 -3.28 -17.84
CA GLU A 52 -18.34 -1.99 -17.98
C GLU A 52 -19.37 -0.87 -17.91
N MET A 53 -19.15 0.11 -17.04
CA MET A 53 -20.09 1.19 -16.76
C MET A 53 -19.67 2.47 -17.50
N ASP A 54 -20.64 3.34 -17.82
CA ASP A 54 -20.39 4.59 -18.56
C ASP A 54 -19.43 5.54 -17.83
N ASN A 55 -19.34 5.43 -16.50
CA ASN A 55 -18.43 6.21 -15.68
C ASN A 55 -17.00 5.63 -15.61
N GLY A 56 -16.71 4.59 -16.38
CA GLY A 56 -15.44 3.85 -16.39
C GLY A 56 -15.29 2.88 -15.23
N ASP A 57 -16.35 2.59 -14.45
CA ASP A 57 -16.29 1.50 -13.47
C ASP A 57 -16.32 0.14 -14.18
N LEU A 58 -15.71 -0.86 -13.54
CA LEU A 58 -15.67 -2.25 -13.95
C LEU A 58 -16.20 -3.14 -12.83
N ALA A 59 -16.98 -4.14 -13.22
CA ALA A 59 -17.32 -5.25 -12.36
C ALA A 59 -17.21 -6.60 -13.05
N LEU A 60 -16.92 -7.59 -12.23
CA LEU A 60 -16.61 -8.96 -12.58
C LEU A 60 -17.46 -9.88 -11.71
N PHE A 61 -18.08 -10.87 -12.33
CA PHE A 61 -18.81 -11.92 -11.64
C PHE A 61 -18.42 -13.29 -12.18
N ALA A 62 -17.96 -14.18 -11.31
CA ALA A 62 -17.71 -15.58 -11.63
C ALA A 62 -18.70 -16.45 -10.88
N ARG A 63 -19.32 -17.42 -11.56
CA ARG A 63 -20.29 -18.35 -10.94
C ARG A 63 -20.03 -19.80 -11.31
N ARG A 64 -20.46 -20.70 -10.43
CA ARG A 64 -20.63 -22.14 -10.67
C ARG A 64 -21.84 -22.63 -9.87
N ASP A 65 -22.42 -23.77 -10.24
CA ASP A 65 -23.53 -24.50 -9.61
C ASP A 65 -24.20 -23.85 -8.38
N GLU A 66 -23.48 -23.76 -7.25
CA GLU A 66 -24.00 -23.28 -5.96
C GLU A 66 -23.19 -22.12 -5.36
N GLU A 67 -22.34 -21.44 -6.13
CA GLU A 67 -21.56 -20.31 -5.65
C GLU A 67 -21.27 -19.23 -6.70
N GLY A 68 -21.11 -18.00 -6.20
CA GLY A 68 -20.72 -16.84 -7.01
C GLY A 68 -19.76 -15.91 -6.28
N TYR A 69 -18.82 -15.34 -7.03
CA TYR A 69 -17.87 -14.34 -6.56
C TYR A 69 -18.01 -13.06 -7.38
N TRP A 70 -18.26 -11.97 -6.68
CA TRP A 70 -18.34 -10.64 -7.25
C TRP A 70 -17.14 -9.78 -6.86
N MET A 71 -16.59 -9.05 -7.82
CA MET A 71 -15.60 -8.01 -7.59
C MET A 71 -15.87 -6.81 -8.51
N GLY A 72 -15.79 -5.60 -7.98
CA GLY A 72 -15.90 -4.42 -8.82
C GLY A 72 -15.67 -3.14 -8.05
N ASN A 73 -15.35 -2.09 -8.79
CA ASN A 73 -15.12 -0.75 -8.28
C ASN A 73 -16.37 0.15 -8.38
N THR A 74 -17.53 -0.49 -8.44
CA THR A 74 -18.84 0.14 -8.67
C THR A 74 -19.78 -0.03 -7.46
N GLU A 75 -21.01 0.45 -7.57
CA GLU A 75 -22.07 0.08 -6.64
C GLU A 75 -22.33 -1.43 -6.68
N THR A 76 -22.27 -2.09 -5.51
CA THR A 76 -22.61 -3.51 -5.42
C THR A 76 -24.12 -3.69 -5.65
N PRO A 77 -24.57 -4.59 -6.55
CA PRO A 77 -25.98 -4.95 -6.68
C PRO A 77 -26.61 -5.42 -5.37
N ARG A 78 -27.91 -5.14 -5.19
CA ARG A 78 -28.64 -5.48 -3.95
C ARG A 78 -28.63 -6.97 -3.60
N SER A 79 -28.72 -7.81 -4.62
CA SER A 79 -28.64 -9.27 -4.52
C SER A 79 -27.32 -9.77 -3.90
N LEU A 80 -26.29 -8.92 -3.91
CA LEU A 80 -24.96 -9.21 -3.38
C LEU A 80 -24.63 -8.36 -2.14
N TRP A 81 -25.64 -7.72 -1.54
CA TRP A 81 -25.48 -7.03 -0.25
C TRP A 81 -25.38 -8.03 0.90
N ARG A 82 -24.75 -7.61 2.01
CA ARG A 82 -24.57 -8.42 3.24
C ARG A 82 -23.86 -9.77 3.04
N THR A 83 -23.19 -9.93 1.91
CA THR A 83 -22.28 -11.03 1.60
C THR A 83 -20.97 -10.93 2.39
N GLU A 84 -20.38 -12.08 2.69
CA GLU A 84 -19.03 -12.17 3.22
C GLU A 84 -18.01 -11.62 2.22
N LYS A 85 -16.91 -11.07 2.75
CA LYS A 85 -15.87 -10.41 1.96
C LYS A 85 -14.55 -11.14 2.10
N PHE A 86 -13.94 -11.45 0.96
CA PHE A 86 -12.74 -12.26 0.88
C PHE A 86 -11.61 -11.51 0.17
N SER A 87 -10.37 -11.76 0.59
CA SER A 87 -9.18 -11.27 -0.09
C SER A 87 -8.78 -12.23 -1.23
N TRP A 88 -7.72 -11.90 -1.97
CA TRP A 88 -7.25 -12.72 -3.10
C TRP A 88 -6.94 -14.19 -2.76
N PRO A 89 -6.19 -14.51 -1.68
CA PRO A 89 -5.88 -15.90 -1.32
C PRO A 89 -7.09 -16.69 -0.79
N ASP A 90 -8.17 -16.01 -0.38
CA ASP A 90 -9.30 -16.67 0.28
C ASP A 90 -10.37 -17.17 -0.71
N VAL A 91 -10.21 -16.90 -2.01
CA VAL A 91 -11.14 -17.36 -3.05
C VAL A 91 -10.49 -18.39 -3.98
N PRO A 92 -11.25 -19.19 -4.74
CA PRO A 92 -10.70 -20.17 -5.66
C PRO A 92 -9.68 -19.54 -6.62
N TYR A 93 -8.49 -20.14 -6.73
CA TYR A 93 -7.39 -19.63 -7.54
C TYR A 93 -7.79 -19.28 -9.00
N PRO A 94 -8.59 -20.09 -9.72
CA PRO A 94 -9.05 -19.72 -11.07
C PRO A 94 -9.81 -18.39 -11.12
N VAL A 95 -10.67 -18.14 -10.13
CA VAL A 95 -11.45 -16.90 -10.00
C VAL A 95 -10.54 -15.72 -9.65
N ALA A 96 -9.67 -15.89 -8.65
CA ALA A 96 -8.71 -14.85 -8.25
C ALA A 96 -7.83 -14.43 -9.44
N ARG A 97 -7.25 -15.42 -10.13
CA ARG A 97 -6.35 -15.20 -11.27
C ARG A 97 -7.07 -14.51 -12.43
N TRP A 98 -8.26 -14.99 -12.80
CA TRP A 98 -9.06 -14.38 -13.85
C TRP A 98 -9.35 -12.91 -13.54
N ALA A 99 -9.89 -12.63 -12.35
CA ALA A 99 -10.23 -11.27 -11.95
C ALA A 99 -9.00 -10.35 -11.88
N GLN A 100 -7.85 -10.84 -11.40
CA GLN A 100 -6.61 -10.07 -11.42
C GLN A 100 -6.20 -9.68 -12.84
N ARG A 101 -6.28 -10.61 -13.81
CA ARG A 101 -5.93 -10.33 -15.20
C ARG A 101 -6.85 -9.29 -15.81
N GLU A 102 -8.16 -9.46 -15.65
CA GLU A 102 -9.16 -8.49 -16.14
C GLU A 102 -8.92 -7.09 -15.56
N LEU A 103 -8.64 -6.98 -14.26
CA LEU A 103 -8.43 -5.69 -13.60
C LEU A 103 -7.07 -5.07 -13.95
N LEU A 104 -6.01 -5.86 -14.10
CA LEU A 104 -4.68 -5.37 -14.49
C LEU A 104 -4.68 -4.86 -15.93
N ASP A 105 -5.32 -5.59 -16.84
CA ASP A 105 -5.44 -5.20 -18.23
C ASP A 105 -6.25 -3.89 -18.37
N THR A 106 -7.38 -3.77 -17.66
CA THR A 106 -8.13 -2.51 -17.59
C THR A 106 -7.31 -1.39 -16.96
N LEU A 107 -6.58 -1.66 -15.87
CA LEU A 107 -5.74 -0.66 -15.20
C LEU A 107 -4.69 -0.08 -16.17
N GLN A 108 -4.05 -0.94 -16.96
CA GLN A 108 -3.02 -0.54 -17.93
C GLN A 108 -3.62 0.12 -19.18
N GLU A 109 -4.85 -0.20 -19.55
CA GLU A 109 -5.57 0.55 -20.59
C GLU A 109 -5.92 1.97 -20.12
N GLU A 110 -6.39 2.12 -18.88
CA GLU A 110 -6.74 3.43 -18.29
C GLU A 110 -5.49 4.29 -18.00
N ASP A 111 -4.42 3.67 -17.51
CA ASP A 111 -3.17 4.32 -17.11
C ASP A 111 -1.96 3.58 -17.72
N PRO A 112 -1.64 3.79 -19.01
CA PRO A 112 -0.60 3.01 -19.72
C PRO A 112 0.79 3.04 -19.09
N TRP A 113 1.13 4.10 -18.35
CA TRP A 113 2.40 4.22 -17.66
C TRP A 113 2.62 3.14 -16.58
N LEU A 114 1.54 2.53 -16.07
CA LEU A 114 1.63 1.44 -15.09
C LEU A 114 2.13 0.13 -15.70
N ALA A 115 2.11 -0.02 -17.03
CA ALA A 115 2.67 -1.19 -17.71
C ALA A 115 4.18 -1.33 -17.49
N ASP A 116 4.90 -0.22 -17.30
CA ASP A 116 6.33 -0.20 -17.00
C ASP A 116 6.65 -0.59 -15.54
N PHE A 117 5.64 -0.67 -14.68
CA PHE A 117 5.77 -0.99 -13.24
C PHE A 117 4.83 -2.16 -12.85
N PRO A 118 5.11 -3.38 -13.32
CA PRO A 118 4.23 -4.54 -13.13
C PRO A 118 4.06 -4.93 -11.65
N HIS A 119 5.09 -4.82 -10.81
CA HIS A 119 4.98 -5.18 -9.40
C HIS A 119 4.17 -4.15 -8.60
N VAL A 120 4.33 -2.86 -8.87
CA VAL A 120 3.50 -1.77 -8.33
C VAL A 120 2.05 -1.96 -8.76
N SER A 121 1.81 -2.20 -10.06
CA SER A 121 0.47 -2.44 -10.61
C SER A 121 -0.21 -3.63 -9.96
N TRP A 122 0.51 -4.75 -9.84
CA TRP A 122 0.00 -5.94 -9.19
C TRP A 122 -0.23 -5.67 -7.70
N PHE A 123 0.79 -5.24 -6.95
CA PHE A 123 0.72 -5.09 -5.51
C PHE A 123 -0.42 -4.15 -5.08
N PHE A 124 -0.51 -2.97 -5.71
CA PHE A 124 -1.50 -1.94 -5.38
C PHE A 124 -2.82 -2.06 -6.15
N LEU A 125 -3.02 -3.08 -6.99
CA LEU A 125 -4.30 -3.35 -7.67
C LEU A 125 -5.53 -3.19 -6.76
N PRO A 126 -5.54 -3.66 -5.49
CA PRO A 126 -6.70 -3.51 -4.61
C PRO A 126 -7.12 -2.07 -4.36
N VAL A 127 -6.19 -1.11 -4.41
CA VAL A 127 -6.45 0.32 -4.17
C VAL A 127 -6.47 1.11 -5.46
N PHE A 128 -5.62 0.76 -6.43
CA PHE A 128 -5.59 1.34 -7.78
C PHE A 128 -6.85 1.05 -8.57
N MET A 129 -7.57 -0.03 -8.27
CA MET A 129 -8.88 -0.32 -8.85
C MET A 129 -10.00 -0.15 -7.83
N SER A 130 -9.79 0.43 -6.65
CA SER A 130 -10.90 0.65 -5.70
C SER A 130 -11.81 1.78 -6.17
N LYS A 131 -13.11 1.68 -5.84
CA LYS A 131 -14.14 2.68 -6.21
C LYS A 131 -13.71 4.11 -5.87
N ASP A 132 -13.36 4.31 -4.61
CA ASP A 132 -13.07 5.63 -4.08
C ASP A 132 -11.58 5.96 -4.22
N GLY A 133 -10.68 4.97 -4.27
CA GLY A 133 -9.24 5.21 -4.23
C GLY A 133 -8.52 5.26 -5.56
N ARG A 134 -9.09 4.74 -6.66
CA ARG A 134 -8.36 4.56 -7.93
C ARG A 134 -7.70 5.84 -8.43
N ARG A 135 -8.43 6.96 -8.39
CA ARG A 135 -7.93 8.25 -8.91
C ARG A 135 -6.85 8.80 -7.98
N SER A 136 -7.10 8.87 -6.69
CA SER A 136 -6.19 9.49 -5.72
C SER A 136 -4.89 8.68 -5.56
N THR A 137 -4.96 7.36 -5.56
CA THR A 137 -3.79 6.50 -5.39
C THR A 137 -2.90 6.51 -6.62
N ARG A 138 -3.46 6.42 -7.83
CA ARG A 138 -2.69 6.57 -9.08
C ARG A 138 -2.12 7.98 -9.21
N ALA A 139 -2.89 9.02 -8.89
CA ALA A 139 -2.41 10.41 -8.88
C ALA A 139 -1.30 10.65 -7.86
N PHE A 140 -1.33 9.97 -6.70
CA PHE A 140 -0.26 10.10 -5.71
C PHE A 140 1.09 9.60 -6.24
N PHE A 141 1.12 8.50 -6.99
CA PHE A 141 2.32 8.08 -7.69
C PHE A 141 2.67 9.05 -8.83
N ARG A 142 1.72 9.32 -9.72
CA ARG A 142 1.96 10.04 -10.97
C ARG A 142 2.24 11.54 -10.80
N GLU A 143 1.52 12.21 -9.92
CA GLU A 143 1.54 13.67 -9.76
C GLU A 143 2.30 14.11 -8.51
N HIS A 144 2.54 13.20 -7.57
CA HIS A 144 3.20 13.51 -6.30
C HIS A 144 4.42 12.64 -6.02
N ALA A 145 4.92 11.92 -7.02
CA ALA A 145 6.13 11.11 -6.96
C ALA A 145 6.16 10.24 -5.70
N ALA A 146 5.05 9.59 -5.36
CA ALA A 146 4.89 8.75 -4.17
C ALA A 146 5.34 9.40 -2.84
N GLY A 147 5.32 10.73 -2.75
CA GLY A 147 5.73 11.48 -1.57
C GLY A 147 7.23 11.81 -1.49
N PHE A 148 7.99 11.63 -2.58
CA PHE A 148 9.39 12.05 -2.70
C PHE A 148 9.47 13.42 -3.42
N PRO A 149 9.63 14.55 -2.71
CA PRO A 149 9.48 15.88 -3.31
C PRO A 149 10.58 16.29 -4.30
N ASP A 150 11.75 15.65 -4.23
CA ASP A 150 12.93 15.98 -5.06
C ASP A 150 13.14 14.99 -6.22
N ALA A 151 12.18 14.10 -6.48
CA ALA A 151 12.28 13.06 -7.50
C ALA A 151 11.22 13.21 -8.59
N GLY A 152 11.54 12.71 -9.79
CA GLY A 152 10.52 12.48 -10.82
C GLY A 152 9.58 11.34 -10.41
N TRP A 153 8.36 11.34 -10.94
CA TRP A 153 7.38 10.29 -10.63
C TRP A 153 7.83 8.91 -11.11
N GLU A 154 8.55 8.81 -12.24
CA GLU A 154 9.14 7.56 -12.75
C GLU A 154 10.15 6.99 -11.77
N GLU A 155 11.11 7.81 -11.36
CA GLU A 155 12.17 7.42 -10.43
C GLU A 155 11.58 6.98 -9.08
N ALA A 156 10.62 7.74 -8.55
CA ALA A 156 9.93 7.40 -7.32
C ALA A 156 9.10 6.12 -7.42
N THR A 157 8.45 5.88 -8.56
CA THR A 157 7.68 4.65 -8.80
C THR A 157 8.64 3.46 -8.95
N GLN A 158 9.75 3.63 -9.67
CA GLN A 158 10.79 2.61 -9.82
C GLN A 158 11.37 2.21 -8.47
N PHE A 159 11.59 3.16 -7.57
CA PHE A 159 12.07 2.86 -6.22
C PHE A 159 11.14 1.90 -5.46
N VAL A 160 9.82 2.09 -5.59
CA VAL A 160 8.81 1.19 -5.00
C VAL A 160 8.74 -0.13 -5.76
N GLU A 161 8.81 -0.09 -7.10
CA GLU A 161 8.87 -1.26 -7.98
C GLU A 161 10.02 -2.19 -7.59
N ASP A 162 11.23 -1.67 -7.39
CA ASP A 162 12.41 -2.46 -7.05
C ASP A 162 12.24 -3.21 -5.73
N PHE A 163 11.61 -2.57 -4.74
CA PHE A 163 11.31 -3.23 -3.47
C PHE A 163 10.25 -4.32 -3.63
N LEU A 164 9.19 -4.05 -4.38
CA LEU A 164 8.12 -5.01 -4.61
C LEU A 164 8.57 -6.18 -5.50
N HIS A 165 9.49 -5.95 -6.43
CA HIS A 165 10.11 -6.99 -7.25
C HIS A 165 10.87 -8.02 -6.39
N ALA A 166 11.41 -7.61 -5.24
CA ALA A 166 12.06 -8.55 -4.31
C ALA A 166 11.07 -9.55 -3.68
N GLY A 167 9.76 -9.30 -3.74
CA GLY A 167 8.71 -10.20 -3.26
C GLY A 167 8.64 -10.36 -1.73
N ALA A 168 9.40 -9.56 -0.97
CA ALA A 168 9.57 -9.72 0.48
C ALA A 168 8.27 -9.55 1.28
N ILE A 169 7.27 -8.87 0.72
CA ILE A 169 5.99 -8.59 1.39
C ILE A 169 4.77 -9.08 0.60
N ASP A 170 4.95 -9.94 -0.40
CA ASP A 170 3.87 -10.43 -1.27
C ASP A 170 2.74 -11.12 -0.49
N ALA A 171 3.11 -11.91 0.53
CA ALA A 171 2.16 -12.57 1.42
C ALA A 171 1.27 -11.58 2.20
N TYR A 172 1.72 -10.33 2.35
CA TYR A 172 1.05 -9.26 3.10
C TYR A 172 0.41 -8.21 2.19
N ARG A 173 0.37 -8.47 0.87
CA ARG A 173 -0.10 -7.52 -0.15
C ARG A 173 -1.41 -6.84 0.18
N HIS A 174 -2.44 -7.58 0.62
CA HIS A 174 -3.74 -6.97 0.90
C HIS A 174 -3.66 -5.93 2.03
N THR A 175 -2.94 -6.25 3.10
CA THR A 175 -2.75 -5.38 4.26
C THR A 175 -1.91 -4.18 3.89
N MET A 176 -0.74 -4.40 3.29
CA MET A 176 0.22 -3.35 2.96
C MET A 176 -0.28 -2.41 1.86
N ALA A 177 -0.88 -2.93 0.79
CA ALA A 177 -1.52 -2.08 -0.23
C ALA A 177 -2.68 -1.26 0.37
N GLY A 178 -3.39 -1.84 1.34
CA GLY A 178 -4.48 -1.18 2.07
C GLY A 178 -4.04 0.05 2.87
N LYS A 179 -2.78 0.13 3.31
CA LYS A 179 -2.24 1.28 4.06
C LYS A 179 -2.20 2.56 3.25
N LEU A 180 -1.90 2.47 1.95
CA LEU A 180 -2.01 3.61 1.03
C LEU A 180 -3.44 4.18 1.04
N GLY A 181 -4.40 3.27 1.20
CA GLY A 181 -5.82 3.49 1.43
C GLY A 181 -6.58 3.86 0.17
N ALA A 182 -7.86 4.16 0.32
CA ALA A 182 -8.80 4.24 -0.80
C ALA A 182 -9.66 5.52 -0.80
N ALA A 183 -9.14 6.65 -0.31
CA ALA A 183 -9.95 7.88 -0.21
C ALA A 183 -10.15 8.54 -1.58
N GLU A 184 -11.26 9.26 -1.80
CA GLU A 184 -11.53 9.98 -3.06
C GLU A 184 -10.50 11.04 -3.40
N GLN A 185 -9.91 11.67 -2.38
CA GLN A 185 -8.93 12.73 -2.52
C GLN A 185 -7.55 12.23 -2.12
N VAL A 186 -6.51 12.82 -2.72
CA VAL A 186 -5.13 12.59 -2.32
C VAL A 186 -4.92 13.10 -0.91
N ASP A 187 -4.69 12.17 0.02
CA ASP A 187 -4.21 12.47 1.37
C ASP A 187 -2.70 12.28 1.40
N ARG A 188 -1.96 13.35 1.08
CA ARG A 188 -0.49 13.29 1.00
C ARG A 188 0.16 12.89 2.32
N VAL A 189 -0.43 13.24 3.45
CA VAL A 189 0.14 12.91 4.77
C VAL A 189 0.02 11.41 5.01
N ARG A 190 -1.20 10.86 4.88
CA ARG A 190 -1.43 9.42 5.09
C ARG A 190 -0.70 8.57 4.05
N MET A 191 -0.78 8.94 2.77
CA MET A 191 -0.16 8.17 1.69
C MET A 191 1.37 8.21 1.79
N SER A 192 1.96 9.35 2.18
CA SER A 192 3.40 9.42 2.45
C SER A 192 3.77 8.57 3.68
N ALA A 193 2.98 8.60 4.75
CA ALA A 193 3.21 7.72 5.90
C ALA A 193 3.17 6.24 5.49
N ALA A 194 2.24 5.84 4.63
CA ALA A 194 2.23 4.48 4.10
C ALA A 194 3.51 4.16 3.29
N ILE A 195 3.93 5.04 2.37
CA ILE A 195 5.18 4.84 1.61
C ILE A 195 6.42 4.77 2.52
N SER A 196 6.41 5.42 3.68
CA SER A 196 7.54 5.35 4.62
C SER A 196 7.86 3.93 5.07
N GLU A 197 6.84 3.09 5.18
CA GLU A 197 7.03 1.69 5.52
C GLU A 197 7.62 0.89 4.37
N PHE A 198 7.35 1.24 3.11
CA PHE A 198 7.98 0.62 1.95
C PHE A 198 9.45 1.04 1.85
N VAL A 199 9.78 2.29 2.19
CA VAL A 199 11.17 2.75 2.29
C VAL A 199 11.92 1.98 3.38
N ALA A 200 11.34 1.88 4.58
CA ALA A 200 11.93 1.12 5.68
C ALA A 200 12.12 -0.36 5.31
N GLY A 201 11.10 -0.96 4.70
CA GLY A 201 11.14 -2.35 4.22
C GLY A 201 12.27 -2.56 3.20
N LYS A 202 12.41 -1.68 2.21
CA LYS A 202 13.49 -1.73 1.22
C LYS A 202 14.87 -1.67 1.88
N ILE A 203 15.09 -0.72 2.79
CA ILE A 203 16.36 -0.59 3.53
C ILE A 203 16.68 -1.88 4.28
N LEU A 204 15.70 -2.46 4.98
CA LEU A 204 15.89 -3.70 5.74
C LEU A 204 16.23 -4.88 4.82
N VAL A 205 15.52 -5.02 3.70
CA VAL A 205 15.77 -6.09 2.72
C VAL A 205 17.13 -5.92 2.03
N GLU A 206 17.52 -4.70 1.67
CA GLU A 206 18.83 -4.41 1.08
C GLU A 206 19.98 -4.65 2.07
N ALA A 207 19.74 -4.45 3.38
CA ALA A 207 20.64 -4.86 4.44
C ALA A 207 20.62 -6.38 4.72
N GLY A 208 19.86 -7.17 3.96
CA GLY A 208 19.81 -8.63 4.04
C GLY A 208 18.95 -9.19 5.17
N TYR A 209 17.99 -8.40 5.70
CA TYR A 209 17.01 -8.88 6.67
C TYR A 209 15.78 -9.47 5.98
N GLY A 210 15.28 -10.60 6.50
CA GLY A 210 13.89 -10.99 6.29
C GLY A 210 12.98 -10.06 7.08
N ILE A 211 11.84 -9.68 6.51
CA ILE A 211 10.90 -8.76 7.15
C ILE A 211 9.52 -9.39 7.27
N THR A 212 8.87 -9.17 8.41
CA THR A 212 7.44 -9.44 8.60
C THR A 212 6.74 -8.15 8.99
N PRO A 213 5.82 -7.62 8.16
CA PRO A 213 5.07 -6.43 8.49
C PRO A 213 3.95 -6.71 9.51
N GLU A 214 3.44 -5.66 10.15
CA GLU A 214 2.21 -5.71 10.98
C GLU A 214 2.27 -6.77 12.09
N ILE A 215 3.39 -6.79 12.82
CA ILE A 215 3.58 -7.76 13.90
C ILE A 215 2.78 -7.32 15.12
N GLU A 216 1.77 -8.12 15.45
CA GLU A 216 1.08 -8.02 16.73
C GLU A 216 2.06 -8.44 17.84
N VAL A 217 2.20 -7.57 18.83
CA VAL A 217 2.95 -7.88 20.05
C VAL A 217 1.99 -7.95 21.23
N SER A 218 2.48 -8.48 22.36
CA SER A 218 1.67 -8.84 23.54
C SER A 218 0.83 -7.72 24.15
N THR A 219 1.03 -6.48 23.73
CA THR A 219 0.33 -5.29 24.21
C THR A 219 -0.91 -4.93 23.38
N GLY A 220 -1.19 -5.67 22.31
CA GLY A 220 -2.37 -5.47 21.45
C GLY A 220 -2.24 -4.34 20.42
N HIS A 221 -1.05 -3.75 20.28
CA HIS A 221 -0.71 -2.85 19.17
C HIS A 221 0.22 -3.59 18.19
N SER A 222 0.03 -3.35 16.88
CA SER A 222 0.96 -3.82 15.86
C SER A 222 2.11 -2.83 15.68
N LEU A 223 3.31 -3.37 15.48
CA LEU A 223 4.47 -2.63 15.01
C LEU A 223 4.64 -2.84 13.51
N ASP A 224 5.25 -1.85 12.85
CA ASP A 224 5.35 -1.84 11.40
C ASP A 224 6.13 -3.04 10.86
N TYR A 225 7.27 -3.41 11.47
CA TYR A 225 8.05 -4.59 11.07
C TYR A 225 8.69 -5.35 12.24
N ARG A 226 8.91 -6.65 12.01
CA ARG A 226 10.02 -7.40 12.60
C ARG A 226 11.05 -7.67 11.51
N ALA A 227 12.32 -7.38 11.79
CA ALA A 227 13.46 -7.65 10.93
C ALA A 227 14.32 -8.77 11.51
N GLU A 228 14.63 -9.80 10.71
CA GLU A 228 15.33 -11.01 11.15
C GLU A 228 16.53 -11.33 10.25
N ARG A 229 17.70 -11.58 10.85
CA ARG A 229 18.93 -12.01 10.16
C ARG A 229 19.80 -12.84 11.07
N GLY A 230 19.92 -14.15 10.79
CA GLY A 230 20.64 -15.08 11.67
C GLY A 230 19.99 -15.15 13.05
N THR A 231 20.73 -14.77 14.09
CA THR A 231 20.22 -14.70 15.47
C THR A 231 19.62 -13.34 15.84
N THR A 232 19.73 -12.33 14.97
CA THR A 232 19.18 -10.99 15.21
C THR A 232 17.70 -10.99 14.85
N SER A 233 16.86 -10.55 15.79
CA SER A 233 15.43 -10.30 15.60
C SER A 233 15.06 -8.98 16.28
N VAL A 234 14.79 -7.95 15.48
CA VAL A 234 14.56 -6.59 15.96
C VAL A 234 13.18 -6.10 15.52
N LEU A 235 12.45 -5.48 16.45
CA LEU A 235 11.20 -4.81 16.15
C LEU A 235 11.48 -3.39 15.65
N VAL A 236 10.78 -2.97 14.60
CA VAL A 236 10.96 -1.67 13.96
C VAL A 236 9.60 -0.97 13.87
N GLU A 237 9.56 0.26 14.36
CA GLU A 237 8.44 1.19 14.17
C GLU A 237 8.89 2.29 13.23
N VAL A 238 8.03 2.65 12.26
CA VAL A 238 8.34 3.66 11.25
C VAL A 238 7.51 4.91 11.51
N THR A 239 8.14 6.06 11.31
CA THR A 239 7.44 7.33 11.31
C THR A 239 8.02 8.25 10.25
N ARG A 240 7.14 9.06 9.65
CA ARG A 240 7.52 10.03 8.62
C ARG A 240 7.11 11.44 9.06
N PRO A 241 8.07 12.27 9.50
CA PRO A 241 7.81 13.66 9.83
C PRO A 241 7.26 14.43 8.63
N GLN A 242 6.29 15.32 8.89
CA GLN A 242 5.75 16.24 7.90
C GLN A 242 6.03 17.66 8.35
N ILE A 243 6.47 18.51 7.43
CA ILE A 243 6.64 19.95 7.71
C ILE A 243 5.27 20.61 7.51
N PRO A 244 4.55 20.98 8.58
CA PRO A 244 3.20 21.48 8.41
C PRO A 244 3.24 22.87 7.78
N ARG A 245 2.46 23.11 6.72
CA ARG A 245 2.37 24.44 6.05
C ARG A 245 2.09 25.60 7.01
N ARG A 246 1.41 25.35 8.14
CA ARG A 246 1.09 26.36 9.16
C ARG A 246 2.15 26.51 10.27
N ARG A 247 3.10 25.58 10.38
CA ARG A 247 4.18 25.57 11.38
C ARG A 247 5.58 25.58 10.75
N ALA A 248 5.69 25.98 9.48
CA ALA A 248 6.97 26.05 8.75
C ALA A 248 8.04 26.85 9.51
N ALA A 249 7.64 27.84 10.34
CA ALA A 249 8.52 28.62 11.19
C ALA A 249 9.31 27.81 12.25
N ALA A 250 8.86 26.60 12.63
CA ALA A 250 9.57 25.72 13.56
C ALA A 250 10.68 24.88 12.87
N GLY A 251 10.62 24.77 11.54
CA GLY A 251 11.62 24.09 10.73
C GLY A 251 11.62 22.54 10.79
N PRO A 252 12.41 21.89 9.92
CA PRO A 252 12.48 20.43 9.79
C PRO A 252 12.99 19.73 11.04
N VAL A 253 13.90 20.36 11.79
CA VAL A 253 14.42 19.82 13.06
C VAL A 253 13.32 19.69 14.12
N ALA A 254 12.43 20.69 14.24
CA ALA A 254 11.30 20.61 15.16
C ALA A 254 10.28 19.55 14.72
N ALA A 255 10.00 19.46 13.41
CA ALA A 255 9.08 18.45 12.87
C ALA A 255 9.51 17.01 13.22
N ILE A 256 10.82 16.74 13.16
CA ILE A 256 11.41 15.46 13.57
C ILE A 256 11.16 15.19 15.06
N ARG A 257 11.45 16.17 15.93
CA ARG A 257 11.29 16.04 17.38
C ARG A 257 9.83 15.82 17.78
N ASP A 258 8.92 16.64 17.27
CA ASP A 258 7.47 16.54 17.54
C ASP A 258 6.91 15.18 17.12
N THR A 259 7.33 14.69 15.96
CA THR A 259 6.87 13.40 15.41
C THR A 259 7.35 12.24 16.27
N ALA A 260 8.63 12.24 16.64
CA ALA A 260 9.16 11.19 17.50
C ALA A 260 8.57 11.24 18.91
N GLU A 261 8.39 12.43 19.51
CA GLU A 261 7.77 12.55 20.82
C GLU A 261 6.34 11.98 20.83
N THR A 262 5.55 12.28 19.80
CA THR A 262 4.19 11.76 19.65
C THR A 262 4.17 10.22 19.54
N LYS A 263 5.09 9.64 18.76
CA LYS A 263 5.20 8.18 18.61
C LYS A 263 5.74 7.49 19.87
N THR A 264 6.68 8.13 20.56
CA THR A 264 7.34 7.59 21.75
C THR A 264 6.39 7.57 22.95
N SER A 265 5.66 8.66 23.18
CA SER A 265 4.69 8.80 24.28
C SER A 265 3.43 7.93 24.09
N GLY A 266 3.19 7.43 22.88
CA GLY A 266 2.09 6.53 22.55
C GLY A 266 2.54 5.07 22.43
N GLN A 267 2.66 4.60 21.19
CA GLN A 267 2.83 3.19 20.83
C GLN A 267 4.08 2.57 21.48
N LEU A 268 5.24 3.23 21.40
CA LEU A 268 6.52 2.65 21.86
C LEU A 268 6.63 2.50 23.39
N ALA A 269 6.04 3.43 24.16
CA ALA A 269 5.98 3.31 25.62
C ALA A 269 5.21 2.06 26.08
N ALA A 270 4.19 1.65 25.32
CA ALA A 270 3.44 0.42 25.61
C ALA A 270 4.30 -0.85 25.40
N HIS A 271 5.35 -0.79 24.58
CA HIS A 271 6.20 -1.93 24.20
C HIS A 271 7.49 -2.05 25.02
N GLY A 272 7.61 -1.34 26.15
CA GLY A 272 8.78 -1.41 27.03
C GLY A 272 10.08 -0.90 26.39
N GLY A 273 10.01 -0.12 25.31
CA GLY A 273 11.17 0.49 24.66
C GLY A 273 12.02 -0.45 23.78
N GLY A 274 11.55 -1.67 23.48
CA GLY A 274 12.34 -2.67 22.76
C GLY A 274 12.39 -2.56 21.23
N ALA A 275 11.76 -1.54 20.63
CA ALA A 275 11.74 -1.35 19.19
C ALA A 275 12.68 -0.22 18.74
N VAL A 276 13.32 -0.39 17.59
CA VAL A 276 14.10 0.66 16.93
C VAL A 276 13.14 1.58 16.18
N LEU A 277 13.21 2.88 16.45
CA LEU A 277 12.41 3.88 15.72
C LEU A 277 13.13 4.26 14.41
N PHE A 278 12.49 4.01 13.29
CA PHE A 278 12.89 4.47 11.97
C PHE A 278 12.18 5.79 11.66
N VAL A 279 12.96 6.86 11.52
CA VAL A 279 12.46 8.21 11.23
C VAL A 279 12.80 8.52 9.79
N ASP A 280 11.80 8.34 8.94
CA ASP A 280 11.92 8.52 7.50
C ASP A 280 11.70 9.98 7.11
N CYS A 281 12.78 10.66 6.76
CA CYS A 281 12.77 12.03 6.23
C CYS A 281 12.73 12.07 4.70
N SER A 282 12.34 11.00 4.00
CA SER A 282 12.29 10.98 2.53
C SER A 282 11.24 11.94 1.94
N SER A 283 10.30 12.43 2.75
CA SER A 283 9.39 13.52 2.35
C SER A 283 9.98 14.92 2.49
N PHE A 284 11.23 15.06 2.93
CA PHE A 284 11.93 16.34 3.03
C PHE A 284 12.62 16.67 1.71
N THR A 285 12.54 17.94 1.31
CA THR A 285 13.39 18.45 0.23
C THR A 285 14.86 18.46 0.66
N ARG A 286 15.76 18.67 -0.28
CA ARG A 286 17.19 18.84 0.00
C ARG A 286 17.45 19.99 0.97
N GLU A 287 16.70 21.08 0.83
CA GLU A 287 16.79 22.26 1.69
C GLU A 287 16.32 21.96 3.11
N ASP A 288 15.27 21.14 3.26
CA ASP A 288 14.77 20.70 4.55
C ASP A 288 15.71 19.69 5.25
N TRP A 289 16.39 18.83 4.47
CA TRP A 289 17.30 17.82 5.01
C TRP A 289 18.64 18.38 5.48
N ALA A 290 19.17 19.40 4.79
CA ALA A 290 20.45 20.01 5.12
C ALA A 290 20.61 20.42 6.61
N PRO A 291 19.67 21.16 7.23
CA PRO A 291 19.78 21.52 8.65
C PRO A 291 19.62 20.32 9.59
N VAL A 292 18.89 19.28 9.19
CA VAL A 292 18.77 18.04 9.98
C VAL A 292 20.10 17.30 10.00
N ARG A 293 20.74 17.18 8.83
CA ARG A 293 22.06 16.55 8.68
C ARG A 293 23.14 17.27 9.49
N GLU A 294 23.10 18.59 9.53
CA GLU A 294 24.04 19.39 10.34
C GLU A 294 23.78 19.24 11.85
N ALA A 295 22.51 19.39 12.27
CA ALA A 295 22.15 19.42 13.68
C ALA A 295 22.12 18.03 14.35
N ARG A 296 21.84 16.96 13.58
CA ARG A 296 21.62 15.58 14.07
C ARG A 296 20.78 15.56 15.35
N PRO A 297 19.55 16.10 15.32
CA PRO A 297 18.76 16.28 16.53
C PRO A 297 18.63 14.98 17.31
N ASP A 298 18.77 15.10 18.62
CA ASP A 298 18.46 14.00 19.52
C ASP A 298 16.96 13.74 19.54
N MET A 299 16.63 12.46 19.72
CA MET A 299 15.28 11.93 19.77
C MET A 299 15.10 11.36 21.17
N HIS A 300 14.00 11.73 21.84
CA HIS A 300 13.73 11.24 23.19
C HIS A 300 13.61 9.71 23.29
N HIS A 301 13.42 9.03 22.14
CA HIS A 301 13.49 7.58 22.01
C HIS A 301 14.86 7.10 21.53
N ARG A 302 15.36 6.04 22.16
CA ARG A 302 16.54 5.29 21.73
C ARG A 302 16.27 3.80 21.92
N PRO A 303 16.62 2.93 20.95
CA PRO A 303 17.39 3.22 19.74
C PRO A 303 16.57 3.82 18.57
N ALA A 304 17.21 4.64 17.74
CA ALA A 304 16.60 5.24 16.56
C ALA A 304 17.56 5.39 15.37
N VAL A 305 17.02 5.33 14.16
CA VAL A 305 17.70 5.59 12.88
C VAL A 305 16.93 6.70 12.17
N VAL A 306 17.60 7.82 11.88
CA VAL A 306 17.02 8.93 11.13
C VAL A 306 17.67 8.96 9.76
N TYR A 307 16.88 8.84 8.69
CA TYR A 307 17.40 8.70 7.35
C TYR A 307 16.57 9.45 6.32
N ARG A 308 17.17 9.68 5.16
CA ARG A 308 16.50 10.17 3.97
C ARG A 308 16.87 9.29 2.79
N ALA A 309 15.88 8.61 2.22
CA ALA A 309 16.05 7.88 0.98
C ALA A 309 15.75 8.79 -0.22
N ARG A 310 16.57 8.66 -1.26
CA ARG A 310 16.32 9.25 -2.57
C ARG A 310 16.02 8.13 -3.56
N PRO A 311 14.98 8.27 -4.39
CA PRO A 311 14.64 7.27 -5.40
C PRO A 311 15.79 6.82 -6.30
N GLY A 312 16.77 7.68 -6.58
CA GLY A 312 18.00 7.35 -7.32
C GLY A 312 19.01 6.44 -6.58
N GLY A 313 18.59 5.76 -5.52
CA GLY A 313 19.34 4.67 -4.87
C GLY A 313 20.29 5.10 -3.74
N HIS A 314 20.25 6.36 -3.30
CA HIS A 314 21.08 6.82 -2.18
C HIS A 314 20.22 7.07 -0.95
N VAL A 315 20.60 6.43 0.16
CA VAL A 315 20.04 6.65 1.49
C VAL A 315 21.14 7.15 2.40
N GLU A 316 20.96 8.30 3.03
CA GLU A 316 21.88 8.86 4.02
C GLU A 316 21.19 9.04 5.37
N GLY A 317 21.92 8.91 6.48
CA GLY A 317 21.32 9.03 7.81
C GLY A 317 22.30 9.09 8.98
N TYR A 318 21.74 9.10 10.19
CA TYR A 318 22.48 9.01 11.45
C TYR A 318 21.74 8.15 12.47
N ARG A 319 22.46 7.62 13.46
CA ARG A 319 21.91 6.77 14.52
C ARG A 319 21.84 7.52 15.84
N LYS A 320 20.95 7.07 16.72
CA LYS A 320 20.85 7.49 18.13
C LYS A 320 20.68 6.27 19.02
N GLY A 321 21.58 6.13 20.00
CA GLY A 321 21.65 4.95 20.86
C GLY A 321 22.28 3.75 20.17
N THR A 322 22.19 2.57 20.80
CA THR A 322 22.75 1.33 20.27
C THR A 322 21.74 0.67 19.34
N VAL A 323 21.96 0.79 18.03
CA VAL A 323 21.12 0.16 17.00
C VAL A 323 21.68 -1.24 16.72
N GLU A 324 20.90 -2.28 17.01
CA GLU A 324 21.30 -3.69 16.81
C GLU A 324 21.21 -4.16 15.35
N LEU A 325 20.60 -3.34 14.49
CA LEU A 325 20.54 -3.54 13.05
C LEU A 325 21.84 -3.05 12.41
N ASP A 326 22.49 -3.93 11.65
CA ASP A 326 23.61 -3.57 10.79
C ASP A 326 23.05 -3.14 9.43
N LEU A 327 23.12 -1.84 9.18
CA LEU A 327 22.53 -1.14 8.04
C LEU A 327 23.60 -0.48 7.16
N ASP A 328 24.89 -0.74 7.39
CA ASP A 328 25.99 -0.06 6.68
C ASP A 328 26.00 -0.37 5.17
N GLY A 329 25.40 -1.50 4.77
CA GLY A 329 25.21 -1.85 3.35
C GLY A 329 24.03 -1.16 2.66
N ALA A 330 23.15 -0.48 3.41
CA ALA A 330 21.91 0.11 2.90
C ALA A 330 21.77 1.61 3.20
N ILE A 331 22.48 2.14 4.19
CA ILE A 331 22.47 3.57 4.55
C ILE A 331 23.90 4.07 4.70
N ASP A 332 24.20 5.18 4.04
CA ASP A 332 25.43 5.95 4.23
C ASP A 332 25.31 6.81 5.50
N PHE A 333 25.96 6.36 6.59
CA PHE A 333 25.90 7.04 7.88
C PHE A 333 26.94 8.17 8.03
N PHE A 334 26.55 9.25 8.72
CA PHE A 334 27.39 10.44 8.95
C PHE A 334 27.52 10.87 10.42
N ASP A 335 27.36 9.92 11.36
CA ASP A 335 27.50 10.13 12.81
C ASP A 335 28.88 9.81 13.39
#